data_AF-A0A7S3QIZ4-F1
#
_entry.id   AF-A0A7S3QIZ4-F1
#
_cell.length_a   1.000
_cell.length_b   1.000
_cell.length_c   1.000
_cell.angle_alpha   90.00
_cell.angle_beta   90.00
_cell.angle_gamma   90.00
#
_symmetry.space_group_name_H-M   'P 1'
#
loop_
_entity.id
_entity.type
_entity.pdbx_description
1 polymer ?
#
loop_
_entity_poly.entity_id
_entity_poly.type
_entity_poly.pdbx_seq_one_letter_code
_entity_poly.pdbx_strand_id
1 'polypeptide(L)'
;MKRILIHAVLANVLYSDGFMMPPCSQLIAPKPFPDVPITSKKSKHQMSSGGDNEGMILADDEPLSSKFQRAVVLQRAGDYSSALEEYETFVKAAKSCDVSPEKYAEVHVNMGAVYMRLGKRKEAKINFEVALKYRKIGNAHVNLALLTLAEGQKSVNPTDGINALKEAEDHCRIAVDLNDDIHSFQRASTLLVDIGKMLAQVNGR
;
A
#
# COMPACT_ATOMS: atom_id res chain seq x y z
N MET A 1 1.06 20.41 24.72
CA MET A 1 0.87 18.99 25.10
C MET A 1 0.09 18.18 24.04
N LYS A 2 -1.12 18.60 23.60
CA LYS A 2 -1.93 17.86 22.60
C LYS A 2 -1.18 17.54 21.28
N ARG A 3 -0.40 18.48 20.75
CA ARG A 3 0.41 18.30 19.52
C ARG A 3 1.47 17.18 19.63
N ILE A 4 2.22 17.13 20.73
CA ILE A 4 3.29 16.14 20.94
C ILE A 4 2.70 14.74 21.07
N LEU A 5 1.55 14.64 21.75
CA LEU A 5 0.82 13.39 21.89
C LEU A 5 0.35 12.85 20.53
N ILE A 6 -0.31 13.69 19.71
CA ILE A 6 -0.79 13.28 18.37
C ILE A 6 0.37 12.82 17.46
N HIS A 7 1.50 13.54 17.45
CA HIS A 7 2.66 13.15 16.63
C HIS A 7 3.28 11.82 17.07
N ALA A 8 3.47 11.62 18.38
CA ALA A 8 4.05 10.39 18.92
C ALA A 8 3.14 9.18 18.70
N VAL A 9 1.83 9.42 18.79
CA VAL A 9 0.80 8.40 18.69
C VAL A 9 0.59 7.96 17.23
N LEU A 10 0.57 8.89 16.27
CA LEU A 10 0.53 8.56 14.84
C LEU A 10 1.81 7.86 14.37
N ALA A 11 2.97 8.24 14.92
CA ALA A 11 4.24 7.58 14.60
C ALA A 11 4.21 6.09 14.93
N ASN A 12 3.64 5.70 16.08
CA ASN A 12 3.62 4.30 16.52
C ASN A 12 2.84 3.39 15.56
N VAL A 13 1.72 3.84 15.01
CA VAL A 13 0.94 3.05 14.04
C VAL A 13 1.66 2.89 12.71
N LEU A 14 2.29 3.96 12.22
CA LEU A 14 3.07 3.88 10.99
C LEU A 14 4.34 3.04 11.16
N TYR A 15 4.88 2.93 12.39
CA TYR A 15 6.00 2.04 12.71
C TYR A 15 5.60 0.58 12.82
N SER A 16 4.47 0.26 13.48
CA SER A 16 4.00 -1.12 13.59
C SER A 16 3.66 -1.75 12.23
N ASP A 17 3.22 -0.94 11.26
CA ASP A 17 2.88 -1.39 9.91
C ASP A 17 4.04 -1.32 8.89
N GLY A 18 5.24 -0.95 9.33
CA GLY A 18 6.40 -0.81 8.42
C GLY A 18 6.21 0.27 7.35
N PHE A 19 5.35 1.26 7.62
CA PHE A 19 5.05 2.40 6.75
C PHE A 19 6.07 3.53 6.90
N MET A 20 6.71 3.68 8.07
CA MET A 20 7.83 4.58 8.32
C MET A 20 9.06 3.84 8.86
N MET A 21 10.26 4.31 8.49
CA MET A 21 11.55 3.86 9.07
C MET A 21 11.74 4.51 10.44
N PRO A 22 12.05 3.76 11.53
CA PRO A 22 12.23 4.33 12.87
C PRO A 22 13.24 5.49 12.85
N PRO A 23 13.08 6.49 13.74
CA PRO A 23 14.00 7.63 13.74
C PRO A 23 15.43 7.11 13.99
N CYS A 24 16.42 7.65 13.29
CA CYS A 24 17.82 7.17 13.33
C CYS A 24 18.40 6.94 14.74
N SER A 25 17.88 7.64 15.75
CA SER A 25 18.25 7.46 17.16
C SER A 25 17.84 6.12 17.79
N GLN A 26 17.02 5.30 17.10
CA GLN A 26 16.62 3.95 17.51
C GLN A 26 17.21 2.84 16.62
N LEU A 27 17.98 3.20 15.58
CA LEU A 27 18.70 2.22 14.78
C LEU A 27 19.93 1.73 15.58
N ILE A 28 19.80 0.57 16.21
CA ILE A 28 20.96 -0.30 16.39
C ILE A 28 21.40 -0.66 14.96
N ALA A 29 22.62 -0.30 14.58
CA ALA A 29 23.16 -0.58 13.26
C ALA A 29 22.87 -2.06 12.89
N PRO A 30 22.24 -2.36 11.75
CA PRO A 30 22.08 -3.75 11.34
C PRO A 30 23.48 -4.35 11.25
N LYS A 31 23.67 -5.51 11.89
CA LYS A 31 24.87 -6.31 11.69
C LYS A 31 25.05 -6.50 10.18
N PRO A 32 26.26 -6.37 9.64
CA PRO A 32 26.50 -6.57 8.22
C PRO A 32 25.95 -7.94 7.83
N PHE A 33 25.06 -7.98 6.83
CA PHE A 33 24.58 -9.23 6.27
C PHE A 33 25.80 -9.99 5.73
N PRO A 34 25.96 -11.28 6.03
CA PRO A 34 27.03 -12.06 5.42
C PRO A 34 26.80 -12.12 3.91
N ASP A 35 27.84 -11.85 3.13
CA ASP A 35 27.82 -11.98 1.68
C ASP A 35 27.43 -13.40 1.29
N VAL A 36 26.20 -13.57 0.80
CA VAL A 36 25.75 -14.84 0.21
C VAL A 36 25.82 -14.67 -1.31
N PRO A 37 26.63 -15.47 -2.03
CA PRO A 37 26.75 -15.34 -3.47
C PRO A 37 25.43 -15.71 -4.14
N ILE A 38 24.97 -14.83 -5.04
CA ILE A 38 23.80 -15.05 -5.88
C ILE A 38 24.12 -16.21 -6.82
N THR A 39 23.58 -17.39 -6.52
CA THR A 39 23.49 -18.48 -7.50
C THR A 39 22.01 -18.71 -7.81
N SER A 40 21.66 -18.49 -9.08
CA SER A 40 20.33 -18.73 -9.61
C SER A 40 19.99 -20.22 -9.52
N LYS A 41 19.18 -20.60 -8.53
CA LYS A 41 18.47 -21.87 -8.52
C LYS A 41 16.98 -21.60 -8.61
N LYS A 42 16.41 -21.94 -9.77
CA LYS A 42 14.96 -21.98 -10.02
C LYS A 42 14.31 -22.85 -8.94
N SER A 43 13.63 -22.22 -7.97
CA SER A 43 12.77 -22.91 -7.01
C SER A 43 11.33 -22.83 -7.51
N LYS A 44 10.82 -23.97 -7.97
CA LYS A 44 9.38 -24.20 -8.13
C LYS A 44 8.74 -24.13 -6.75
N HIS A 45 7.86 -23.17 -6.49
CA HIS A 45 6.86 -23.27 -5.43
C HIS A 45 5.51 -22.78 -5.96
N GLN A 46 4.48 -23.56 -5.63
CA GLN A 46 3.12 -23.54 -6.15
C GLN A 46 2.28 -22.40 -5.59
N MET A 47 1.19 -22.14 -6.32
CA MET A 47 0.22 -21.06 -6.19
C MET A 47 -0.65 -21.11 -4.92
N SER A 48 -1.22 -19.96 -4.53
CA SER A 48 -2.64 -19.84 -4.22
C SER A 48 -3.10 -18.37 -4.19
N SER A 49 -3.84 -17.95 -5.22
CA SER A 49 -5.08 -17.19 -5.08
C SER A 49 -5.77 -17.18 -6.44
N GLY A 50 -6.89 -17.91 -6.53
CA GLY A 50 -7.65 -18.13 -7.75
C GLY A 50 -8.37 -16.88 -8.27
N GLY A 51 -8.56 -16.86 -9.59
CA GLY A 51 -9.26 -15.84 -10.34
C GLY A 51 -8.80 -15.89 -11.81
N ASP A 52 -9.33 -16.86 -12.56
CA ASP A 52 -9.44 -16.89 -14.02
C ASP A 52 -8.25 -16.34 -14.84
N ASN A 53 -7.18 -17.14 -14.92
CA ASN A 53 -6.12 -16.95 -15.93
C ASN A 53 -6.61 -17.45 -17.30
N GLU A 54 -7.56 -16.74 -17.91
CA GLU A 54 -7.72 -16.85 -19.35
C GLU A 54 -6.51 -16.19 -20.02
N GLY A 55 -5.66 -17.01 -20.63
CA GLY A 55 -4.48 -16.59 -21.37
C GLY A 55 -4.86 -15.68 -22.52
N MET A 56 -4.81 -14.37 -22.31
CA MET A 56 -4.94 -13.34 -23.33
C MET A 56 -3.57 -13.17 -24.01
N ILE A 57 -3.43 -13.70 -25.23
CA ILE A 57 -2.22 -13.65 -26.06
C ILE A 57 -2.35 -12.52 -27.09
N LEU A 58 -1.32 -11.68 -27.23
CA LEU A 58 -1.29 -10.52 -28.12
C LEU A 58 0.07 -10.33 -28.81
N ALA A 59 0.06 -9.52 -29.86
CA ALA A 59 1.02 -9.39 -30.98
C ALA A 59 2.46 -8.93 -30.68
N ASP A 60 2.93 -9.05 -29.44
CA ASP A 60 4.35 -9.05 -29.05
C ASP A 60 4.51 -10.08 -27.90
N ASP A 61 4.10 -11.33 -28.16
CA ASP A 61 4.22 -12.62 -27.43
C ASP A 61 4.27 -12.72 -25.88
N GLU A 62 4.20 -11.62 -25.11
CA GLU A 62 4.22 -11.64 -23.65
C GLU A 62 2.82 -11.37 -23.07
N PRO A 63 2.23 -12.34 -22.34
CA PRO A 63 0.92 -12.16 -21.73
C PRO A 63 0.95 -11.05 -20.67
N LEU A 64 -0.15 -10.30 -20.54
CA LEU A 64 -0.30 -9.23 -19.54
C LEU A 64 0.06 -9.70 -18.12
N SER A 65 -0.27 -10.94 -17.79
CA SER A 65 0.06 -11.56 -16.50
C SER A 65 1.56 -11.62 -16.22
N SER A 66 2.40 -11.82 -17.24
CA SER A 66 3.87 -11.84 -17.10
C SER A 66 4.40 -10.45 -16.75
N LYS A 67 3.91 -9.40 -17.42
CA LYS A 67 4.28 -8.00 -17.13
C LYS A 67 3.91 -7.61 -15.70
N PHE A 68 2.70 -7.98 -15.27
CA PHE A 68 2.25 -7.73 -13.89
C PHE A 68 3.11 -8.46 -12.87
N GLN A 69 3.41 -9.75 -13.09
CA GLN A 69 4.26 -10.53 -12.19
C GLN A 69 5.67 -9.96 -12.10
N ARG A 70 6.26 -9.54 -13.23
CA ARG A 70 7.57 -8.89 -13.26
C ARG A 70 7.58 -7.59 -12.45
N ALA A 71 6.56 -6.74 -12.61
CA ALA A 71 6.40 -5.53 -11.81
C ALA A 71 6.36 -5.82 -10.30
N VAL A 72 5.60 -6.84 -9.89
CA VAL A 72 5.50 -7.26 -8.47
C VAL A 72 6.84 -7.77 -7.94
N VAL A 73 7.61 -8.53 -8.73
CA VAL A 73 8.94 -9.00 -8.34
C VAL A 73 9.91 -7.84 -8.16
N LEU A 74 9.94 -6.88 -9.09
CA LEU A 74 10.77 -5.68 -9.00
C LEU A 74 10.41 -4.83 -7.77
N GLN A 75 9.11 -4.65 -7.50
CA GLN A 75 8.64 -3.97 -6.30
C GLN A 75 9.14 -4.66 -5.03
N ARG A 76 9.05 -5.99 -4.95
CA ARG A 76 9.52 -6.76 -3.79
C ARG A 76 11.04 -6.73 -3.64
N ALA A 77 11.77 -6.62 -4.75
CA ALA A 77 13.22 -6.44 -4.76
C ALA A 77 13.66 -5.02 -4.37
N GLY A 78 12.71 -4.08 -4.27
CA GLY A 78 13.00 -2.67 -3.96
C GLY A 78 13.40 -1.83 -5.17
N ASP A 79 13.40 -2.39 -6.38
CA ASP A 79 13.59 -1.64 -7.62
C ASP A 79 12.27 -0.98 -8.03
N TYR A 80 11.94 0.09 -7.31
CA TYR A 80 10.69 0.82 -7.45
C TYR A 80 10.57 1.57 -8.79
N SER A 81 11.70 2.01 -9.36
CA SER A 81 11.74 2.63 -10.69
C SER A 81 11.27 1.66 -11.76
N SER A 82 11.91 0.51 -11.88
CA SER A 82 11.58 -0.50 -12.87
C SER A 82 10.19 -1.09 -12.63
N ALA A 83 9.78 -1.23 -11.36
CA ALA A 83 8.42 -1.67 -11.04
C ALA A 83 7.34 -0.72 -11.60
N LEU A 84 7.53 0.60 -11.49
CA LEU A 84 6.59 1.57 -12.05
C LEU A 84 6.55 1.52 -13.58
N GLU A 85 7.70 1.39 -14.24
CA GLU A 85 7.77 1.25 -15.70
C GLU A 85 6.97 0.02 -16.17
N GLU A 86 7.12 -1.12 -15.49
CA GLU A 86 6.36 -2.34 -15.80
C GLU A 86 4.86 -2.19 -15.53
N TYR A 87 4.46 -1.53 -14.44
CA TYR A 87 3.05 -1.25 -14.21
C TYR A 87 2.46 -0.30 -15.27
N GLU A 88 3.20 0.73 -15.69
CA GLU A 88 2.75 1.65 -16.74
C GLU A 88 2.60 0.96 -18.10
N THR A 89 3.56 0.11 -18.47
CA THR A 89 3.47 -0.68 -19.71
C THR A 89 2.31 -1.67 -19.65
N PHE A 90 2.06 -2.29 -18.49
CA PHE A 90 0.86 -3.12 -18.27
C PHE A 90 -0.41 -2.31 -18.52
N VAL A 91 -0.56 -1.12 -17.90
CA VAL A 91 -1.78 -0.31 -18.03
C VAL A 91 -1.99 0.15 -19.48
N LYS A 92 -0.92 0.53 -20.18
CA LYS A 92 -0.98 0.90 -21.61
C LYS A 92 -1.44 -0.28 -22.47
N ALA A 93 -0.89 -1.47 -22.23
CA ALA A 93 -1.27 -2.68 -22.94
C ALA A 93 -2.73 -3.06 -22.63
N ALA A 94 -3.13 -3.10 -21.36
CA ALA A 94 -4.51 -3.40 -20.96
C ALA A 94 -5.54 -2.47 -21.63
N LYS A 95 -5.25 -1.16 -21.70
CA LYS A 95 -6.09 -0.19 -22.41
C LYS A 95 -6.13 -0.41 -23.92
N SER A 96 -5.00 -0.74 -24.53
CA SER A 96 -4.91 -0.99 -25.99
C SER A 96 -5.67 -2.25 -26.40
N CYS A 97 -5.98 -3.12 -25.45
CA CYS A 97 -6.64 -4.40 -25.67
C CYS A 97 -8.08 -4.40 -25.15
N ASP A 98 -8.62 -3.21 -24.89
CA ASP A 98 -9.98 -2.99 -24.39
C ASP A 98 -10.32 -3.82 -23.15
N VAL A 99 -9.33 -4.07 -22.29
CA VAL A 99 -9.56 -4.74 -21.01
C VAL A 99 -10.37 -3.81 -20.11
N SER A 100 -11.44 -4.34 -19.51
CA SER A 100 -12.26 -3.58 -18.55
C SER A 100 -11.38 -3.01 -17.41
N PRO A 101 -11.49 -1.72 -17.08
CA PRO A 101 -10.73 -1.09 -15.99
C PRO A 101 -10.82 -1.78 -14.63
N GLU A 102 -11.95 -2.40 -14.34
CA GLU A 102 -12.18 -3.20 -13.13
C GLU A 102 -11.18 -4.34 -12.97
N LYS A 103 -10.73 -4.95 -14.08
CA LYS A 103 -9.81 -6.09 -14.08
C LYS A 103 -8.36 -5.72 -13.74
N TYR A 104 -7.99 -4.45 -13.86
CA TYR A 104 -6.64 -3.98 -13.55
C TYR A 104 -6.61 -2.89 -12.47
N ALA A 105 -7.69 -2.72 -11.72
CA ALA A 105 -7.75 -1.78 -10.60
C ALA A 105 -6.65 -2.03 -9.54
N GLU A 106 -6.28 -3.30 -9.31
CA GLU A 106 -5.19 -3.68 -8.39
C GLU A 106 -3.81 -3.18 -8.82
N VAL A 107 -3.59 -2.97 -10.12
CA VAL A 107 -2.33 -2.42 -10.63
C VAL A 107 -2.12 -1.00 -10.10
N HIS A 108 -3.18 -0.20 -10.07
CA HIS A 108 -3.13 1.13 -9.48
C HIS A 108 -2.90 1.09 -7.97
N VAL A 109 -3.43 0.10 -7.25
CA VAL A 109 -3.09 -0.08 -5.82
C VAL A 109 -1.59 -0.35 -5.65
N ASN A 110 -1.00 -1.22 -6.46
CA ASN A 110 0.42 -1.53 -6.39
C ASN A 110 1.30 -0.33 -6.79
N MET A 111 0.96 0.38 -7.86
CA MET A 111 1.62 1.64 -8.22
C MET A 111 1.57 2.64 -7.07
N GLY A 112 0.40 2.79 -6.42
CA GLY A 112 0.24 3.66 -5.26
C GLY A 112 1.16 3.27 -4.10
N ALA A 113 1.26 1.97 -3.78
CA ALA A 113 2.18 1.47 -2.77
C ALA A 113 3.66 1.74 -3.13
N VAL A 114 4.05 1.59 -4.40
CA VAL A 114 5.39 1.92 -4.87
C VAL A 114 5.66 3.43 -4.74
N TYR A 115 4.71 4.29 -5.12
CA TYR A 115 4.82 5.74 -4.94
C TYR A 115 4.97 6.13 -3.46
N MET A 116 4.29 5.44 -2.54
CA MET A 116 4.51 5.66 -1.11
C MET A 116 5.93 5.30 -0.67
N ARG A 117 6.48 4.18 -1.16
CA ARG A 117 7.87 3.77 -0.87
C ARG A 117 8.89 4.79 -1.40
N LEU A 118 8.58 5.45 -2.49
CA LEU A 118 9.35 6.57 -3.05
C LEU A 118 9.10 7.91 -2.35
N GLY A 119 8.22 7.97 -1.35
CA GLY A 119 7.84 9.21 -0.64
C GLY A 119 6.92 10.15 -1.43
N LYS A 120 6.51 9.75 -2.64
CA LYS A 120 5.64 10.46 -3.59
C LYS A 120 4.17 10.31 -3.20
N ARG A 121 3.79 10.96 -2.11
CA ARG A 121 2.46 10.82 -1.46
C ARG A 121 1.29 11.25 -2.34
N LYS A 122 1.46 12.31 -3.15
CA LYS A 122 0.39 12.83 -4.02
C LYS A 122 0.06 11.82 -5.11
N GLU A 123 1.10 11.27 -5.74
CA GLU A 123 0.99 10.25 -6.78
C GLU A 123 0.43 8.94 -6.23
N ALA A 124 0.79 8.58 -4.99
CA ALA A 124 0.18 7.45 -4.30
C ALA A 124 -1.33 7.63 -4.12
N LYS A 125 -1.77 8.79 -3.60
CA LYS A 125 -3.18 9.13 -3.41
C LYS A 125 -3.97 9.01 -4.71
N ILE A 126 -3.47 9.63 -5.78
CA ILE A 126 -4.09 9.60 -7.10
C ILE A 126 -4.28 8.16 -7.58
N ASN A 127 -3.28 7.30 -7.41
CA ASN A 127 -3.38 5.91 -7.84
C ASN A 127 -4.39 5.11 -7.01
N PHE A 128 -4.46 5.29 -5.69
CA PHE A 128 -5.51 4.65 -4.89
C PHE A 128 -6.91 5.14 -5.28
N GLU A 129 -7.07 6.44 -5.54
CA GLU A 129 -8.35 7.00 -6.01
C GLU A 129 -8.74 6.47 -7.39
N VAL A 130 -7.78 6.29 -8.31
CA VAL A 130 -8.04 5.66 -9.61
C VAL A 130 -8.47 4.21 -9.44
N ALA A 131 -7.80 3.44 -8.56
CA ALA A 131 -8.22 2.08 -8.25
C ALA A 131 -9.67 2.03 -7.75
N LEU A 132 -10.03 2.92 -6.83
CA LEU A 132 -11.38 3.02 -6.27
C LEU A 132 -12.44 3.50 -7.26
N LYS A 133 -12.06 4.29 -8.28
CA LYS A 133 -12.95 4.63 -9.40
C LYS A 133 -13.27 3.43 -10.28
N TYR A 134 -12.33 2.48 -10.40
CA TYR A 134 -12.55 1.26 -11.18
C TYR A 134 -13.28 0.20 -10.37
N ARG A 135 -12.87 -0.07 -9.13
CA ARG A 135 -13.48 -1.11 -8.29
C ARG A 135 -13.35 -0.75 -6.82
N LYS A 136 -14.37 -1.07 -6.02
CA LYS A 136 -14.28 -0.99 -4.55
C LYS A 136 -13.26 -2.04 -4.07
N ILE A 137 -12.15 -1.59 -3.49
CA ILE A 137 -11.04 -2.45 -3.07
C ILE A 137 -10.64 -2.09 -1.64
N GLY A 138 -10.72 -3.04 -0.72
CA GLY A 138 -10.37 -2.84 0.69
C GLY A 138 -8.92 -2.42 0.88
N ASN A 139 -7.99 -3.00 0.12
CA ASN A 139 -6.57 -2.66 0.15
C ASN A 139 -6.30 -1.17 -0.19
N ALA A 140 -7.03 -0.60 -1.15
CA ALA A 140 -6.91 0.80 -1.50
C ALA A 140 -7.36 1.71 -0.35
N HIS A 141 -8.45 1.36 0.34
CA HIS A 141 -8.90 2.07 1.53
C HIS A 141 -7.89 1.97 2.69
N VAL A 142 -7.31 0.79 2.95
CA VAL A 142 -6.26 0.64 3.96
C VAL A 142 -5.06 1.53 3.65
N ASN A 143 -4.61 1.58 2.40
CA ASN A 143 -3.46 2.43 2.04
C ASN A 143 -3.80 3.93 2.09
N LEU A 144 -5.04 4.32 1.77
CA LEU A 144 -5.50 5.70 1.97
C LEU A 144 -5.56 6.06 3.46
N ALA A 145 -6.06 5.18 4.32
CA ALA A 145 -6.05 5.39 5.77
C ALA A 145 -4.63 5.66 6.28
N LEU A 146 -3.66 4.81 5.91
CA LEU A 146 -2.26 5.00 6.29
C LEU A 146 -1.66 6.29 5.73
N LEU A 147 -2.00 6.65 4.50
CA LEU A 147 -1.55 7.90 3.88
C LEU A 147 -2.07 9.12 4.63
N THR A 148 -3.37 9.13 4.95
CA THR A 148 -4.04 10.19 5.71
C THR A 148 -3.45 10.32 7.11
N LEU A 149 -3.19 9.21 7.81
CA LEU A 149 -2.50 9.23 9.11
C LEU A 149 -1.10 9.86 9.01
N ALA A 150 -0.35 9.54 7.96
CA ALA A 150 0.99 10.11 7.73
C ALA A 150 0.96 11.60 7.38
N GLU A 151 -0.09 12.08 6.72
CA GLU A 151 -0.31 13.51 6.47
C GLU A 151 -0.70 14.24 7.76
N GLY A 152 -1.61 13.66 8.55
CA GLY A 152 -2.00 14.16 9.86
C GLY A 152 -0.83 14.25 10.84
N GLN A 153 0.11 13.30 10.78
CA GLN A 153 1.32 13.31 11.61
C GLN A 153 2.24 14.47 11.26
N LYS A 154 2.29 14.90 10.00
CA LYS A 154 3.14 16.02 9.59
C LYS A 154 2.52 17.38 9.89
N SER A 155 1.21 17.43 10.12
CA SER A 155 0.55 18.70 10.36
C SER A 155 0.99 19.31 11.70
N VAL A 156 1.24 20.62 11.66
CA VAL A 156 1.52 21.43 12.84
C VAL A 156 0.26 21.59 13.70
N ASN A 157 -0.93 21.51 13.08
CA ASN A 157 -2.20 21.76 13.73
C ASN A 157 -2.77 20.46 14.34
N PRO A 158 -3.02 20.41 15.66
CA PRO A 158 -3.65 19.26 16.31
C PRO A 158 -4.99 18.86 15.67
N THR A 159 -5.76 19.82 15.16
CA THR A 159 -7.07 19.54 14.54
C THR A 159 -6.93 18.70 13.28
N ASP A 160 -5.89 18.93 12.48
CA ASP A 160 -5.65 18.17 11.24
C ASP A 160 -5.31 16.71 11.56
N GLY A 161 -4.54 16.47 12.63
CA GLY A 161 -4.25 15.11 13.09
C GLY A 161 -5.49 14.37 13.59
N ILE A 162 -6.43 15.07 14.24
CA ILE A 162 -7.71 14.49 14.68
C ILE A 162 -8.61 14.20 13.47
N ASN A 163 -8.67 15.11 12.50
CA ASN A 163 -9.42 14.90 11.27
C ASN A 163 -8.86 13.72 10.47
N ALA A 164 -7.53 13.61 10.40
CA ALA A 164 -6.85 12.49 9.77
C ALA A 164 -7.16 11.15 10.46
N LEU A 165 -7.24 11.12 11.80
CA LEU A 165 -7.65 9.92 12.53
C LEU A 165 -9.08 9.49 12.17
N LYS A 166 -10.02 10.45 12.07
CA LYS A 166 -11.41 10.15 11.71
C LYS A 166 -11.54 9.68 10.26
N GLU A 167 -10.89 10.36 9.34
CA GLU A 167 -10.89 9.98 7.92
C GLU A 167 -10.24 8.59 7.71
N ALA A 168 -9.16 8.29 8.43
CA ALA A 168 -8.56 6.97 8.42
C ALA A 168 -9.49 5.90 9.03
N GLU A 169 -10.23 6.24 10.10
CA GLU A 169 -11.24 5.34 10.69
C GLU A 169 -12.31 4.97 9.66
N ASP A 170 -12.84 5.96 8.93
CA ASP A 170 -13.87 5.75 7.91
C ASP A 170 -13.36 4.82 6.80
N HIS A 171 -12.13 5.03 6.32
CA HIS A 171 -11.51 4.14 5.35
C HIS A 171 -11.34 2.70 5.88
N CYS A 172 -10.90 2.53 7.12
CA CYS A 172 -10.76 1.21 7.70
C CYS A 172 -12.12 0.51 7.89
N ARG A 173 -13.18 1.23 8.27
CA ARG A 173 -14.54 0.69 8.34
C ARG A 173 -15.00 0.18 6.97
N ILE A 174 -14.83 0.98 5.92
CA ILE A 174 -15.18 0.56 4.55
C ILE A 174 -14.40 -0.70 4.16
N ALA A 175 -13.10 -0.78 4.46
CA ALA A 175 -12.29 -1.96 4.14
C ALA A 175 -12.76 -3.23 4.89
N VAL A 176 -13.16 -3.10 6.16
CA VAL A 176 -13.73 -4.20 6.95
C VAL A 176 -15.09 -4.63 6.38
N ASP A 177 -15.95 -3.68 6.02
CA ASP A 177 -17.28 -3.95 5.46
C ASP A 177 -17.21 -4.60 4.08
N LEU A 178 -16.22 -4.22 3.26
CA LEU A 178 -15.98 -4.86 1.96
C LEU A 178 -15.56 -6.32 2.09
N ASN A 179 -14.68 -6.61 3.06
CA ASN A 179 -14.18 -7.96 3.35
C ASN A 179 -13.75 -8.74 2.08
N ASP A 180 -13.12 -8.03 1.13
CA ASP A 180 -12.73 -8.55 -0.18
C ASP A 180 -11.39 -9.29 -0.15
N ASP A 181 -10.52 -8.93 0.78
CA ASP A 181 -9.20 -9.54 1.01
C ASP A 181 -8.92 -9.69 2.51
N ILE A 182 -8.46 -10.89 2.89
CA ILE A 182 -8.18 -11.24 4.29
C ILE A 182 -7.11 -10.34 4.91
N HIS A 183 -6.09 -9.96 4.13
CA HIS A 183 -5.01 -9.11 4.63
C HIS A 183 -5.52 -7.68 4.85
N SER A 184 -6.31 -7.16 3.93
CA SER A 184 -6.92 -5.83 4.02
C SER A 184 -7.88 -5.76 5.21
N PHE A 185 -8.72 -6.79 5.40
CA PHE A 185 -9.61 -6.90 6.56
C PHE A 185 -8.84 -6.90 7.89
N GLN A 186 -7.79 -7.74 8.00
CA GLN A 186 -6.98 -7.83 9.22
C GLN A 186 -6.27 -6.51 9.52
N ARG A 187 -5.63 -5.92 8.51
CA ARG A 187 -4.94 -4.62 8.66
C ARG A 187 -5.89 -3.51 9.05
N ALA A 188 -7.05 -3.41 8.40
CA ALA A 188 -8.07 -2.44 8.74
C ALA A 188 -8.59 -2.62 10.18
N SER A 189 -8.83 -3.87 10.60
CA SER A 189 -9.27 -4.19 11.97
C SER A 189 -8.26 -3.76 13.02
N THR A 190 -6.97 -4.04 12.79
CA THR A 190 -5.88 -3.58 13.68
C THR A 190 -5.82 -2.06 13.74
N LEU A 191 -5.87 -1.39 12.58
CA LEU A 191 -5.88 0.07 12.51
C LEU A 191 -7.06 0.69 13.25
N LEU A 192 -8.26 0.12 13.16
CA LEU A 192 -9.44 0.61 13.90
C LEU A 192 -9.24 0.55 15.41
N VAL A 193 -8.68 -0.55 15.91
CA VAL A 193 -8.40 -0.71 17.35
C VAL A 193 -7.43 0.37 17.80
N ASP A 194 -6.38 0.62 17.02
CA ASP A 194 -5.38 1.62 17.39
C ASP A 194 -5.95 3.03 17.29
N ILE A 195 -6.60 3.41 16.18
CA ILE A 195 -7.29 4.69 15.99
C ILE A 195 -8.28 4.96 17.13
N GLY A 196 -9.08 3.96 17.52
CA GLY A 196 -10.01 4.08 18.65
C GLY A 196 -9.31 4.43 19.98
N LYS A 197 -8.17 3.79 20.29
CA LYS A 197 -7.36 4.16 21.47
C LYS A 197 -6.86 5.60 21.37
N MET A 198 -6.43 6.03 20.18
CA MET A 198 -5.90 7.39 19.96
C MET A 198 -6.98 8.45 20.16
N LEU A 199 -8.16 8.25 19.56
CA LEU A 199 -9.29 9.17 19.69
C LEU A 199 -9.75 9.27 21.15
N ALA A 200 -9.78 8.15 21.88
CA ALA A 200 -10.09 8.14 23.31
C ALA A 200 -9.06 8.95 24.13
N GLN A 201 -7.76 8.82 23.84
CA GLN A 201 -6.71 9.59 24.52
C GLN A 201 -6.79 11.10 24.25
N VAL A 202 -7.24 11.50 23.05
CA VAL A 202 -7.42 12.90 22.67
C VAL A 202 -8.67 13.52 23.33
N ASN A 203 -9.75 12.74 23.43
CA ASN A 203 -11.03 13.20 24.00
C ASN A 203 -11.06 13.14 25.53
N GLY A 204 -10.31 12.22 26.15
CA GLY A 204 -10.24 12.02 27.60
C GLY A 204 -9.26 12.95 28.34
N ARG A 205 -8.82 14.06 27.72
CA ARG A 205 -7.91 15.06 28.33
C ARG A 205 -8.25 16.51 27.96
#